data_AF-A0A109NXF2-F1
#
_entry.id   AF-A0A109NXF2-F1
#
_cell.length_a   1.000
_cell.length_b   1.000
_cell.length_c   1.000
_cell.angle_alpha   90.00
_cell.angle_beta   90.00
_cell.angle_gamma   90.00
#
_symmetry.space_group_name_H-M   'P 1'
#
loop_
_entity.id
_entity.type
_entity.pdbx_description
1 polymer ?
#
loop_
_entity_poly.entity_id
_entity_poly.type
_entity_poly.pdbx_seq_one_letter_code
_entity_poly.pdbx_strand_id
1 'polypeptide(L)' 'MTRSLKKNPFVANHLLRKINTLNTKAEKEIIVTWSRASTIIPTMIGHTIAIHNGKEHLPIIN' A
#
# COMPACT_ATOMS: atom_id res chain seq x y z
N MET A 1 -8.45 -1.10 14.17
CA MET A 1 -8.35 0.24 14.78
C MET A 1 -8.92 1.25 13.80
N THR A 2 -9.99 1.93 14.18
CA THR A 2 -10.64 2.94 13.33
C THR A 2 -9.97 4.29 13.55
N ARG A 3 -9.45 4.93 12.50
CA ARG A 3 -8.94 6.31 12.58
C ARG A 3 -10.10 7.30 12.45
N SER A 4 -9.94 8.49 13.03
CA SER A 4 -10.91 9.58 12.90
C SER A 4 -11.07 9.98 11.42
N LEU A 5 -12.33 10.07 10.95
CA LEU A 5 -12.67 10.49 9.58
C LEU A 5 -12.25 11.94 9.27
N LYS A 6 -12.12 12.80 10.28
CA LYS A 6 -11.65 14.19 10.11
C LYS A 6 -10.17 14.28 9.75
N LYS A 7 -9.39 13.23 9.98
CA LYS A 7 -7.94 13.20 9.72
C LYS A 7 -7.69 12.52 8.36
N ASN A 8 -6.70 13.02 7.62
CA ASN A 8 -6.29 12.42 6.36
C ASN A 8 -5.95 10.93 6.52
N PRO A 9 -6.19 10.09 5.49
CA PRO A 9 -5.79 8.69 5.49
C PRO A 9 -4.30 8.57 5.76
N PHE A 10 -3.91 7.51 6.46
CA PHE A 10 -2.52 7.28 6.84
C PHE A 10 -1.94 6.34 5.81
N VAL A 11 -0.81 6.71 5.23
CA VAL A 11 -0.04 5.85 4.34
C VAL A 11 1.41 5.97 4.77
N ALA A 12 2.08 4.84 4.95
CA ALA A 12 3.50 4.87 5.29
C ALA A 12 4.32 5.50 4.15
N ASN A 13 5.24 6.40 4.51
CA ASN A 13 6.02 7.16 3.53
C ASN A 13 6.80 6.27 2.55
N HIS A 14 7.34 5.14 3.01
CA HIS A 14 8.08 4.19 2.15
C HIS A 14 7.16 3.51 1.13
N LEU A 15 5.93 3.15 1.53
CA LEU A 15 4.93 2.53 0.67
C LEU A 15 4.49 3.54 -0.40
N LEU A 16 4.15 4.77 0.02
CA LEU A 16 3.75 5.84 -0.88
C LEU A 16 4.84 6.17 -1.91
N ARG A 17 6.10 6.28 -1.48
CA ARG A 17 7.23 6.56 -2.38
C ARG A 17 7.41 5.45 -3.42
N LYS A 18 7.26 4.18 -3.03
CA LYS A 18 7.40 3.04 -3.95
C LYS A 18 6.28 3.02 -5.00
N ILE A 19 5.03 3.22 -4.57
CA ILE A 19 3.87 3.32 -5.48
C ILE A 19 4.04 4.49 -6.46
N ASN A 20 4.42 5.68 -5.97
CA ASN A 20 4.63 6.83 -6.84
C ASN A 20 5.71 6.56 -7.89
N THR A 21 6.80 5.89 -7.51
CA THR A 21 7.87 5.51 -8.44
C THR A 21 7.36 4.56 -9.53
N LEU A 22 6.60 3.53 -9.15
CA LEU A 22 6.04 2.58 -10.11
C LEU A 22 5.00 3.22 -11.03
N ASN A 23 4.16 4.10 -10.50
CA ASN A 23 3.20 4.88 -11.28
C ASN A 23 3.90 5.78 -12.30
N THR A 24 5.01 6.45 -11.93
CA THR A 24 5.77 7.27 -12.90
C THR A 24 6.38 6.44 -14.02
N LYS A 25 6.65 5.15 -13.78
CA LYS A 25 7.18 4.22 -14.78
C LYS A 25 6.10 3.45 -15.54
N ALA A 26 4.83 3.60 -15.14
CA ALA A 26 3.71 2.78 -15.62
C ALA A 26 3.92 1.25 -15.45
N GLU A 27 4.69 0.85 -14.44
CA GLU A 27 4.98 -0.56 -14.12
C GLU A 27 4.03 -1.08 -13.05
N LYS A 28 3.60 -2.34 -13.17
CA LYS A 28 2.79 -3.04 -12.17
C LYS A 28 3.60 -4.16 -11.56
N GLU A 29 4.13 -3.92 -10.37
CA GLU A 29 4.95 -4.90 -9.64
C GLU A 29 4.28 -5.33 -8.33
N ILE A 30 4.77 -6.45 -7.77
CA ILE A 30 4.37 -6.90 -6.44
C ILE A 30 5.11 -6.06 -5.38
N ILE A 31 4.36 -5.31 -4.59
CA ILE A 31 4.87 -4.45 -3.54
C ILE A 31 4.77 -5.16 -2.19
N VAL A 32 5.90 -5.62 -1.66
CA VAL A 32 5.98 -6.16 -0.30
C VAL A 32 5.92 -5.04 0.74
N THR A 33 5.06 -5.17 1.74
CA THR A 33 4.93 -4.20 2.85
C THR A 33 4.65 -4.87 4.19
N TRP A 34 5.30 -4.33 5.23
CA TRP A 34 5.00 -4.64 6.64
C TRP A 34 3.97 -3.66 7.23
N SER A 35 3.66 -2.57 6.53
CA SER A 35 2.76 -1.53 7.04
C SER A 35 1.29 -1.93 6.87
N ARG A 36 0.79 -2.76 7.77
CA ARG A 36 -0.63 -3.15 7.85
C ARG A 36 -1.58 -2.02 8.27
N ALA A 37 -1.04 -0.86 8.69
CA ALA A 37 -1.82 0.29 9.15
C ALA A 37 -2.15 1.27 8.01
N SER A 38 -1.52 1.11 6.83
CA SER A 38 -1.73 2.01 5.69
C SER A 38 -3.14 1.83 5.11
N THR A 39 -3.79 2.94 4.80
CA THR A 39 -5.07 2.99 4.10
C THR A 39 -4.83 2.88 2.60
N ILE A 40 -5.66 2.09 1.92
CA ILE A 40 -5.65 1.99 0.46
C ILE A 40 -6.12 3.34 -0.11
N ILE A 41 -5.35 3.90 -1.04
CA ILE A 41 -5.66 5.16 -1.74
C ILE A 41 -5.76 4.90 -3.25
N PRO A 42 -6.45 5.77 -4.03
CA PRO A 42 -6.69 5.53 -5.46
C PRO A 42 -5.43 5.32 -6.30
N THR A 43 -4.29 5.90 -5.91
CA THR A 43 -3.01 5.72 -6.63
C THR A 43 -2.43 4.31 -6.52
N MET A 44 -3.02 3.44 -5.67
CA MET A 44 -2.61 2.04 -5.49
C MET A 44 -3.35 1.07 -6.42
N ILE A 45 -4.36 1.53 -7.15
CA ILE A 45 -5.18 0.68 -8.03
C ILE A 45 -4.32 0.06 -9.13
N GLY A 46 -4.45 -1.25 -9.33
CA GLY A 46 -3.70 -2.01 -10.32
C GLY A 46 -2.34 -2.51 -9.84
N HIS A 47 -1.94 -2.23 -8.60
CA HIS A 47 -0.75 -2.81 -7.96
C HIS A 47 -1.14 -4.00 -7.10
N THR A 48 -0.30 -5.04 -7.11
CA THR A 48 -0.44 -6.15 -6.15
C THR A 48 0.38 -5.84 -4.91
N ILE A 49 -0.26 -5.75 -3.75
CA ILE A 49 0.41 -5.43 -2.48
C ILE A 49 0.48 -6.69 -1.63
N ALA A 50 1.70 -7.17 -1.36
CA ALA A 50 1.94 -8.31 -0.50
C ALA A 50 2.10 -7.85 0.96
N ILE A 51 1.08 -8.10 1.79
CA ILE A 51 0.98 -7.59 3.17
C ILE A 51 1.41 -8.66 4.16
N HIS A 52 2.30 -8.30 5.09
CA HIS A 52 2.74 -9.21 6.16
C HIS A 52 1.62 -9.48 7.19
N ASN A 53 1.27 -10.75 7.41
CA ASN A 53 0.26 -11.15 8.39
C ASN A 53 0.82 -11.56 9.78
N GLY A 54 2.14 -11.65 9.93
CA GLY A 54 2.80 -12.17 11.13
C GLY A 54 3.65 -13.43 10.88
N LYS A 55 3.41 -14.10 9.75
CA LYS A 55 4.11 -15.32 9.33
C LYS A 55 4.66 -15.18 7.91
N GLU A 56 3.85 -14.68 6.99
CA GLU A 56 4.18 -14.55 5.57
C GLU A 56 3.57 -13.28 4.95
N HIS A 57 3.96 -12.98 3.72
CA HIS A 57 3.39 -11.89 2.93
C HIS A 57 2.33 -12.43 1.99
N LEU A 58 1.08 -11.99 2.18
CA LEU A 58 -0.04 -12.41 1.35
C LEU A 58 -0.30 -11.38 0.25
N PRO A 59 -0.30 -11.78 -1.05
CA PRO A 59 -0.59 -10.87 -2.15
C PRO A 59 -2.07 -10.51 -2.17
N ILE A 60 -2.37 -9.21 -2.15
CA ILE A 60 -3.72 -8.66 -2.31
C ILE A 60 -3.74 -7.80 -3.58
N ILE A 61 -4.73 -8.04 -4.43
CA ILE A 61 -4.95 -7.30 -5.67
C ILE A 61 -6.02 -6.24 -5.42
N ASN A 62 -5.72 -4.98 -5.78
CA ASN A 62 -6.64 -3.83 -5.71
C ASN A 62 -6.80 -3.14 -7.06
#